data_AF-A0A7G1IEL7-F1
#
_entry.id   AF-A0A7G1IEL7-F1
#
_cell.length_a   1.000
_cell.length_b   1.000
_cell.length_c   1.000
_cell.angle_alpha   90.00
_cell.angle_beta   90.00
_cell.angle_gamma   90.00
#
_symmetry.space_group_name_H-M   'P 1'
#
loop_
_entity.id
_entity.type
_entity.pdbx_description
1 polymer ?
#
loop_
_entity_poly.entity_id
_entity_poly.type
_entity_poly.pdbx_seq_one_letter_code
_entity_poly.pdbx_strand_id
1 'polypeptide(L)'
;MDNLRHTVRFGAAVQAALEDGYRVFAELAPHPLLTRAVEKTAESLDIPVAALAGMRREQPLPHGLRGLLADLHSAGAAVDFSVFYPAGQLVEAPLPTWTHRSLLLNRAGHDHQGQGGSSVVVHPLLGSHVRLPEEPERHVWQTDVGTEALPWLADHQIHSAPALPGAAYCEMALAAARTILGEVSEVRDMRFEQMLLLDEETPLSVVGSVKSPGVVDFVVETFQEGGSIRRGAAVLHVAEDEDQPPAYDVPGLLASHLRTEEGTELRERFDEHGVQYGPAFTGLGAAHIADGAVSTVLAEVSLPGAMRSQQRAYAIHPALLDACFQAVGAHPDVQVAGNGGLMLPLGVGRIRAYGSTRNAHYCYARVTNVDAAGVDADLDVLDEHGTVLVAVRGLRLGTGFPS
;
A
#
# COMPACT_ATOMS: atom_id res chain seq x y z
N MET A 1 28.21 -73.82 -38.51
CA MET A 1 26.80 -74.23 -38.70
C MET A 1 26.17 -74.58 -37.34
N ASP A 2 26.40 -73.76 -36.31
CA ASP A 2 25.88 -74.04 -34.96
C ASP A 2 24.47 -73.47 -34.74
N ASN A 3 24.15 -72.38 -35.45
CA ASN A 3 22.86 -71.68 -35.38
C ASN A 3 21.65 -72.55 -35.82
N LEU A 4 21.88 -73.63 -36.58
CA LEU A 4 20.82 -74.56 -37.03
C LEU A 4 20.79 -75.87 -36.24
N ARG A 5 21.73 -76.07 -35.29
CA ARG A 5 21.90 -77.33 -34.55
C ARG A 5 21.57 -77.24 -33.07
N HIS A 6 21.57 -76.03 -32.49
CA HIS A 6 21.32 -75.80 -31.07
C HIS A 6 20.11 -74.92 -30.83
N THR A 7 19.46 -75.09 -29.67
CA THR A 7 18.32 -74.26 -29.26
C THR A 7 18.73 -72.79 -29.13
N VAL A 8 18.02 -71.90 -29.81
CA VAL A 8 18.24 -70.46 -29.71
C VAL A 8 17.79 -69.97 -28.34
N ARG A 9 18.73 -69.51 -27.50
CA ARG A 9 18.46 -68.98 -26.16
C ARG A 9 18.14 -67.48 -26.21
N PHE A 10 17.15 -67.09 -27.03
CA PHE A 10 16.82 -65.68 -27.28
C PHE A 10 16.51 -64.90 -26.01
N GLY A 11 15.65 -65.42 -25.13
CA GLY A 11 15.30 -64.75 -23.87
C GLY A 11 16.51 -64.53 -22.94
N ALA A 12 17.42 -65.50 -22.85
CA ALA A 12 18.64 -65.36 -22.05
C ALA A 12 19.60 -64.31 -22.64
N ALA A 13 19.69 -64.22 -23.97
CA ALA A 13 20.50 -63.20 -24.63
C ALA A 13 19.93 -61.79 -24.44
N VAL A 14 18.60 -61.66 -24.53
CA VAL A 14 17.91 -60.39 -24.23
C VAL A 14 18.12 -60.00 -22.77
N GLN A 15 17.93 -60.94 -21.83
CA GLN A 15 18.17 -60.71 -20.40
C GLN A 15 19.59 -60.22 -20.13
N ALA A 16 20.61 -60.89 -20.69
CA ALA A 16 22.00 -60.46 -20.54
C ALA A 16 22.23 -59.04 -21.08
N ALA A 17 21.67 -58.71 -22.25
CA ALA A 17 21.75 -57.36 -22.80
C ALA A 17 21.05 -56.31 -21.91
N LEU A 18 19.94 -56.68 -21.27
CA LEU A 18 19.27 -55.79 -20.30
C LEU A 18 20.12 -55.57 -19.05
N GLU A 19 20.75 -56.62 -18.54
CA GLU A 19 21.68 -56.57 -17.40
C GLU A 19 22.91 -55.71 -17.72
N ASP A 20 23.40 -55.74 -18.97
CA ASP A 20 24.49 -54.89 -19.48
C ASP A 20 24.09 -53.42 -19.72
N GLY A 21 22.83 -53.07 -19.52
CA GLY A 21 22.36 -51.67 -19.61
C GLY A 21 21.74 -51.27 -20.95
N TYR A 22 21.59 -52.18 -21.92
CA TYR A 22 20.92 -51.86 -23.18
C TYR A 22 19.40 -51.69 -22.98
N ARG A 23 18.82 -50.63 -23.56
CA ARG A 23 17.38 -50.27 -23.39
C ARG A 23 16.60 -50.10 -24.69
N VAL A 24 17.29 -50.01 -25.82
CA VAL A 24 16.68 -49.84 -27.14
C VAL A 24 17.08 -51.02 -28.02
N PHE A 25 16.09 -51.73 -28.55
CA PHE A 25 16.25 -52.89 -29.42
C PHE A 25 15.60 -52.62 -30.77
N ALA A 26 16.27 -52.98 -31.86
CA ALA A 26 15.74 -52.86 -33.22
C ALA A 26 15.63 -54.25 -33.85
N GLU A 27 14.44 -54.59 -34.34
CA GLU A 27 14.24 -55.83 -35.10
C GLU A 27 14.39 -55.55 -36.60
N LEU A 28 15.50 -56.03 -37.17
CA LEU A 28 15.78 -55.94 -38.60
C LEU A 28 15.20 -57.16 -39.33
N ALA A 29 13.88 -57.19 -39.47
CA ALA A 29 13.16 -58.23 -40.18
C ALA A 29 12.08 -57.64 -41.11
N PRO A 30 11.69 -58.32 -42.20
CA PRO A 30 10.63 -57.86 -43.11
C PRO A 30 9.24 -57.71 -42.43
N HIS A 31 9.06 -58.37 -41.29
CA HIS A 31 7.89 -58.24 -40.41
C HIS A 31 8.33 -58.57 -38.97
N PRO A 32 7.88 -57.81 -37.95
CA PRO A 32 8.33 -58.02 -36.59
C PRO A 32 7.73 -59.28 -35.97
N LEU A 33 8.58 -60.12 -35.40
CA LEU A 33 8.23 -61.35 -34.70
C LEU A 33 8.77 -61.36 -33.26
N LEU A 34 9.81 -60.59 -32.97
CA LEU A 34 10.62 -60.68 -31.75
C LEU A 34 10.43 -59.50 -30.80
N THR A 35 9.94 -58.36 -31.27
CA THR A 35 9.62 -57.18 -30.43
C THR A 35 8.86 -57.54 -29.16
N ARG A 36 7.77 -58.32 -29.26
CA ARG A 36 6.99 -58.79 -28.09
C ARG A 36 7.77 -59.68 -27.13
N ALA A 37 8.67 -60.50 -27.64
CA ALA A 37 9.49 -61.37 -26.80
C ALA A 37 10.53 -60.57 -26.02
N VAL A 38 11.07 -59.50 -26.62
CA VAL A 38 11.94 -58.53 -25.94
C VAL A 38 11.17 -57.81 -24.84
N GLU A 39 9.99 -57.26 -25.16
CA GLU A 39 9.12 -56.57 -24.21
C GLU A 39 8.76 -57.45 -23.01
N LYS A 40 8.33 -58.70 -23.26
CA LYS A 40 7.98 -59.66 -22.19
C LYS A 40 9.16 -60.03 -21.30
N THR A 41 10.35 -60.15 -21.88
CA THR A 41 11.57 -60.43 -21.10
C THR A 41 11.91 -59.24 -20.21
N ALA A 42 11.81 -58.02 -20.74
CA ALA A 42 12.06 -56.80 -20.00
C ALA A 42 11.01 -56.55 -18.89
N GLU A 43 9.74 -56.81 -19.19
CA GLU A 43 8.64 -56.75 -18.21
C GLU A 43 8.87 -57.69 -17.04
N SER A 44 9.36 -58.92 -17.29
CA SER A 44 9.67 -59.88 -16.21
C SER A 44 10.81 -59.43 -15.28
N LEU A 45 11.61 -58.46 -15.72
CA LEU A 45 12.72 -57.87 -14.96
C LEU A 45 12.40 -56.45 -14.46
N ASP A 46 11.20 -55.94 -14.73
CA ASP A 46 10.79 -54.56 -14.45
C ASP A 46 11.73 -53.49 -15.06
N ILE A 47 12.22 -53.77 -16.28
CA ILE A 47 13.13 -52.87 -17.02
C ILE A 47 12.36 -52.23 -18.18
N PRO A 48 12.26 -50.89 -18.26
CA PRO A 48 11.64 -50.24 -19.40
C PRO A 48 12.54 -50.34 -20.64
N VAL A 49 11.94 -50.69 -21.78
CA VAL A 49 12.64 -50.82 -23.06
C VAL A 49 11.83 -50.27 -24.22
N ALA A 50 12.51 -49.88 -25.28
CA ALA A 50 11.91 -49.62 -26.59
C ALA A 50 12.29 -50.73 -27.57
N ALA A 51 11.30 -51.50 -28.05
CA ALA A 51 11.50 -52.53 -29.07
C ALA A 51 10.89 -52.06 -30.40
N LEU A 52 11.75 -51.66 -31.34
CA LEU A 52 11.34 -51.02 -32.58
C LEU A 52 11.41 -51.99 -33.76
N ALA A 53 10.35 -52.07 -34.55
CA ALA A 53 10.31 -52.86 -35.77
C ALA A 53 10.91 -52.07 -36.94
N GLY A 54 11.92 -52.62 -37.61
CA GLY A 54 12.54 -51.93 -38.74
C GLY A 54 11.68 -51.90 -40.00
N MET A 55 10.87 -52.93 -40.22
CA MET A 55 9.96 -53.02 -41.37
C MET A 55 8.69 -53.77 -40.96
N ARG A 56 7.57 -53.44 -41.61
CA ARG A 56 6.33 -54.22 -41.53
C ARG A 56 5.91 -54.67 -42.91
N ARG A 57 5.24 -55.81 -42.95
CA ARG A 57 4.67 -56.37 -44.18
C ARG A 57 3.73 -55.35 -44.82
N GLU A 58 3.89 -55.16 -46.13
CA GLU A 58 3.07 -54.27 -46.96
C GLU A 58 3.11 -52.79 -46.53
N GLN A 59 4.07 -52.40 -45.67
CA GLN A 59 4.30 -51.00 -45.31
C GLN A 59 5.14 -50.31 -46.39
N PRO A 60 4.64 -49.26 -47.04
CA PRO A 60 5.45 -48.43 -47.93
C PRO A 60 6.58 -47.77 -47.15
N LEU A 61 7.81 -47.86 -47.66
CA LEU A 61 9.00 -47.22 -47.07
C LEU A 61 9.62 -46.25 -48.10
N PRO A 62 8.95 -45.12 -48.40
CA PRO A 62 9.41 -44.16 -49.42
C PRO A 62 10.78 -43.53 -49.09
N HIS A 63 11.22 -43.63 -47.83
CA HIS A 63 12.51 -43.14 -47.33
C HIS A 63 13.40 -44.26 -46.76
N GLY A 64 13.12 -45.52 -47.10
CA GLY A 64 13.83 -46.69 -46.56
C GLY A 64 13.75 -46.76 -45.03
N LEU A 65 14.85 -47.12 -44.37
CA LEU A 65 14.95 -47.24 -42.91
C LEU A 65 15.20 -45.91 -42.18
N ARG A 66 15.08 -44.75 -42.85
CA ARG A 66 15.30 -43.44 -42.20
C ARG A 66 14.31 -43.17 -41.06
N GLY A 67 13.07 -43.65 -41.19
CA GLY A 67 12.08 -43.60 -40.11
C GLY A 67 12.55 -44.37 -38.88
N LEU A 68 13.06 -45.60 -39.08
CA LEU A 68 13.63 -46.41 -37.99
C LEU A 68 14.79 -45.70 -37.29
N LEU A 69 15.67 -45.00 -38.02
CA LEU A 69 16.77 -44.24 -37.41
C LEU A 69 16.27 -43.07 -36.55
N ALA A 70 15.23 -42.37 -37.01
CA ALA A 70 14.58 -41.32 -36.23
C ALA A 70 13.92 -41.88 -34.96
N ASP A 71 13.25 -43.03 -35.08
CA ASP A 71 12.62 -43.72 -33.96
C ASP A 71 13.67 -44.21 -32.94
N LEU A 72 14.79 -44.77 -33.43
CA LEU A 72 15.91 -45.20 -32.58
C LEU A 72 16.52 -44.03 -31.81
N HIS A 73 16.80 -42.91 -32.49
CA HIS A 73 17.31 -41.71 -31.83
C HIS A 73 16.32 -41.16 -30.80
N SER A 74 15.03 -41.09 -31.15
CA SER A 74 13.97 -40.62 -30.25
C SER A 74 13.78 -41.52 -29.04
N ALA A 75 14.06 -42.83 -29.19
CA ALA A 75 14.09 -43.80 -28.11
C ALA A 75 15.37 -43.74 -27.25
N GLY A 76 16.34 -42.88 -27.59
CA GLY A 76 17.58 -42.66 -26.83
C GLY A 76 18.78 -43.47 -27.31
N ALA A 77 18.70 -44.15 -28.45
CA ALA A 77 19.88 -44.79 -29.04
C ALA A 77 20.85 -43.72 -29.59
N ALA A 78 22.15 -43.94 -29.39
CA ALA A 78 23.18 -43.13 -30.01
C ALA A 78 23.22 -43.44 -31.52
N VAL A 79 22.85 -42.45 -32.34
CA VAL A 79 22.89 -42.56 -33.81
C VAL A 79 23.88 -41.52 -34.33
N ASP A 80 24.90 -41.99 -35.05
CA ASP A 80 25.85 -41.10 -35.70
C ASP A 80 25.28 -40.63 -37.05
N PHE A 81 24.61 -39.48 -37.03
CA PHE A 81 24.06 -38.87 -38.25
C PHE A 81 25.15 -38.37 -39.21
N SER A 82 26.40 -38.21 -38.77
CA SER A 82 27.49 -37.74 -39.63
C SER A 82 27.83 -38.73 -40.75
N VAL A 83 27.54 -40.03 -40.56
CA VAL A 83 27.70 -41.07 -41.58
C VAL A 83 26.79 -40.83 -42.79
N PHE A 84 25.55 -40.38 -42.55
CA PHE A 84 24.59 -40.08 -43.62
C PHE A 84 24.71 -38.66 -44.15
N TYR A 85 25.16 -37.74 -43.30
CA TYR A 85 25.25 -36.31 -43.60
C TYR A 85 26.67 -35.80 -43.26
N PRO A 86 27.68 -36.16 -44.04
CA PRO A 86 29.09 -35.82 -43.76
C PRO A 86 29.40 -34.33 -43.96
N ALA A 87 28.52 -33.59 -44.65
CA ALA A 87 28.63 -32.16 -44.87
C ALA A 87 27.26 -31.48 -44.67
N GLY A 88 27.27 -30.25 -44.13
CA GLY A 88 26.08 -29.46 -43.88
C GLY A 88 26.43 -28.02 -43.44
N GLN A 89 25.42 -27.16 -43.40
CA GLN A 89 25.52 -25.80 -42.85
C GLN A 89 24.62 -25.69 -41.61
N LEU A 90 25.13 -25.06 -40.55
CA LEU A 90 24.32 -24.74 -39.38
C LEU A 90 23.29 -23.66 -39.75
N VAL A 91 22.04 -23.88 -39.40
CA VAL A 91 20.95 -22.93 -39.59
C VAL A 91 20.39 -22.51 -38.23
N GLU A 92 19.88 -21.29 -38.15
CA GLU A 92 19.16 -20.83 -36.97
C GLU A 92 17.80 -21.53 -36.92
N ALA A 93 17.65 -22.46 -35.99
CA ALA A 93 16.39 -23.14 -35.73
C ALA A 93 15.58 -22.38 -34.67
N PRO A 94 14.24 -22.38 -34.74
CA PRO A 94 13.40 -21.83 -33.68
C PRO A 94 13.78 -22.43 -32.32
N LEU A 95 13.88 -21.58 -31.30
CA LEU A 95 14.09 -22.04 -29.93
C LEU A 95 12.89 -22.87 -29.44
N PRO A 96 13.10 -23.85 -28.55
CA PRO A 96 12.00 -24.55 -27.90
C PRO A 96 11.04 -23.56 -27.23
N THR A 97 9.75 -23.73 -27.45
CA THR A 97 8.73 -22.91 -26.80
C THR A 97 8.61 -23.31 -25.33
N TRP A 98 9.01 -22.41 -24.43
CA TRP A 98 8.83 -22.63 -23.01
C TRP A 98 7.34 -22.48 -22.65
N THR A 99 6.77 -23.50 -22.01
CA THR A 99 5.44 -23.35 -21.40
C THR A 99 5.60 -22.56 -20.10
N HIS A 100 5.32 -21.26 -20.14
CA HIS A 100 5.35 -20.40 -18.97
C HIS A 100 4.16 -20.69 -18.04
N ARG A 101 4.27 -21.72 -17.21
CA ARG A 101 3.38 -21.91 -16.06
C ARG A 101 3.94 -21.15 -14.86
N SER A 102 3.10 -20.33 -14.23
CA SER A 102 3.44 -19.75 -12.92
C SER A 102 3.51 -20.87 -11.90
N LEU A 103 4.73 -21.24 -11.52
CA LEU A 103 5.03 -22.24 -10.48
C LEU A 103 5.41 -21.55 -9.16
N LEU A 104 4.99 -20.30 -8.98
CA LEU A 104 5.12 -19.59 -7.72
C LEU A 104 4.05 -20.11 -6.76
N LEU A 105 4.49 -20.57 -5.59
CA LEU A 105 3.59 -20.96 -4.50
C LEU A 105 3.01 -19.68 -3.88
N ASN A 106 1.86 -19.23 -4.39
CA ASN A 106 1.08 -18.19 -3.73
C ASN A 106 0.31 -18.80 -2.57
N ARG A 107 0.67 -18.40 -1.35
CA ARG A 107 -0.14 -18.68 -0.16
C ARG A 107 -1.46 -17.93 -0.33
N ALA A 108 -2.53 -18.66 -0.62
CA ALA A 108 -3.87 -18.07 -0.71
C ALA A 108 -4.21 -17.41 0.64
N GLY A 109 -4.25 -16.08 0.63
CA GLY A 109 -4.50 -15.24 1.78
C GLY A 109 -4.24 -13.76 1.49
N HIS A 110 -4.92 -13.21 0.48
CA HIS A 110 -5.16 -11.78 0.25
C HIS A 110 -4.00 -10.80 0.55
N ASP A 111 -2.96 -10.83 -0.28
CA ASP A 111 -2.03 -9.69 -0.44
C ASP A 111 -2.44 -8.89 -1.69
N HIS A 112 -3.12 -7.77 -1.48
CA HIS A 112 -3.13 -6.63 -2.41
C HIS A 112 -2.12 -5.59 -1.91
N GLN A 113 -0.84 -5.98 -1.88
CA GLN A 113 0.28 -5.05 -1.79
C GLN A 113 1.24 -5.37 -2.94
N GLY A 114 1.00 -4.70 -4.06
CA GLY A 114 2.04 -4.50 -5.05
C GLY A 114 3.10 -3.60 -4.45
N GLN A 115 4.20 -4.17 -3.97
CA GLN A 115 5.52 -3.56 -3.95
C GLN A 115 6.57 -4.65 -3.68
N GLY A 116 7.42 -4.91 -4.68
CA GLY A 116 8.57 -5.78 -4.53
C GLY A 116 9.55 -5.17 -3.54
N GLY A 117 9.50 -5.65 -2.30
CA GLY A 117 10.42 -5.25 -1.26
C GLY A 117 9.93 -5.76 0.07
N SER A 118 10.84 -6.12 0.95
CA SER A 118 10.56 -6.49 2.34
C SER A 118 10.12 -5.26 3.17
N SER A 119 9.20 -4.43 2.66
CA SER A 119 8.76 -3.19 3.27
C SER A 119 7.48 -3.41 4.06
N VAL A 120 7.57 -3.29 5.39
CA VAL A 120 6.40 -3.26 6.27
C VAL A 120 5.79 -1.87 6.19
N VAL A 121 4.50 -1.78 5.85
CA VAL A 121 3.74 -0.53 6.01
C VAL A 121 3.68 -0.21 7.51
N VAL A 122 4.23 0.93 7.90
CA VAL A 122 4.34 1.32 9.31
C VAL A 122 3.21 2.25 9.75
N HIS A 123 2.54 2.92 8.81
CA HIS A 123 1.46 3.87 9.10
C HIS A 123 0.51 4.03 7.90
N PRO A 124 -0.82 4.12 8.08
CA PRO A 124 -1.78 4.18 6.96
C PRO A 124 -1.57 5.35 5.99
N LEU A 125 -1.16 6.53 6.48
CA LEU A 125 -0.93 7.74 5.67
C LEU A 125 0.54 7.98 5.29
N LEU A 126 1.49 7.19 5.80
CA LEU A 126 2.90 7.33 5.43
C LEU A 126 3.40 6.10 4.66
N GLY A 127 2.70 4.98 4.73
CA GLY A 127 3.08 3.76 4.03
C GLY A 127 4.36 3.14 4.58
N SER A 128 5.26 2.75 3.67
CA SER A 128 6.56 2.16 4.02
C SER A 128 7.57 3.23 4.38
N HIS A 129 8.51 2.90 5.27
CA HIS A 129 9.55 3.83 5.73
C HIS A 129 10.95 3.32 5.38
N VAL A 130 11.78 4.21 4.82
CA VAL A 130 13.21 3.98 4.59
C VAL A 130 14.02 5.08 5.26
N ARG A 131 14.98 4.68 6.10
CA ARG A 131 16.02 5.57 6.63
C ARG A 131 17.23 5.54 5.71
N LEU A 132 17.66 6.70 5.23
CA LEU A 132 18.81 6.91 4.37
C LEU A 132 19.95 7.51 5.21
N PRO A 133 21.01 6.75 5.52
CA PRO A 133 22.13 7.20 6.35
C PRO A 133 23.12 8.06 5.54
N GLU A 134 22.61 9.04 4.79
CA GLU A 134 23.41 10.06 4.10
C GLU A 134 23.67 11.27 5.01
N GLU A 135 24.49 12.22 4.58
CA GLU A 135 24.75 13.47 5.32
C GLU A 135 24.19 14.67 4.55
N PRO A 136 23.16 15.38 5.06
CA PRO A 136 22.41 15.09 6.29
C PRO A 136 21.50 13.86 6.19
N GLU A 137 21.23 13.21 7.33
CA GLU A 137 20.37 12.02 7.39
C GLU A 137 18.96 12.32 6.86
N ARG A 138 18.42 11.40 6.05
CA ARG A 138 17.10 11.54 5.44
C ARG A 138 16.21 10.34 5.73
N HIS A 139 14.92 10.60 5.88
CA HIS A 139 13.88 9.61 6.03
C HIS A 139 12.88 9.81 4.89
N VAL A 140 12.52 8.72 4.23
CA VAL A 140 11.59 8.75 3.10
C VAL A 140 10.48 7.76 3.35
N TRP A 141 9.27 8.21 3.08
CA TRP A 141 8.04 7.44 3.15
C TRP A 141 7.34 7.49 1.81
N GLN A 142 6.76 6.36 1.41
CA GLN A 142 5.97 6.25 0.20
C GLN A 142 4.65 5.56 0.51
N THR A 143 3.56 6.18 0.07
CA THR A 143 2.21 5.66 0.25
C THR A 143 1.34 6.02 -0.94
N ASP A 144 0.18 5.41 -0.99
CA ASP A 144 -0.96 5.87 -1.75
C ASP A 144 -2.04 6.39 -0.77
N VAL A 145 -2.55 7.59 -0.99
CA VAL A 145 -3.68 8.18 -0.24
C VAL A 145 -4.96 8.28 -1.07
N GLY A 146 -4.99 7.61 -2.21
CA GLY A 146 -6.15 7.52 -3.09
C GLY A 146 -7.34 6.86 -2.41
N THR A 147 -8.52 7.14 -2.96
CA THR A 147 -9.80 6.70 -2.40
C THR A 147 -10.02 5.19 -2.51
N GLU A 148 -9.29 4.47 -3.36
CA GLU A 148 -9.33 3.00 -3.36
C GLU A 148 -8.58 2.42 -2.15
N ALA A 149 -7.42 2.97 -1.83
CA ALA A 149 -6.60 2.54 -0.69
C ALA A 149 -7.19 2.98 0.66
N LEU A 150 -7.73 4.19 0.72
CA LEU A 150 -8.31 4.79 1.93
C LEU A 150 -9.73 5.33 1.64
N PRO A 151 -10.75 4.45 1.54
CA PRO A 151 -12.10 4.85 1.11
C PRO A 151 -12.77 5.95 1.93
N TRP A 152 -12.41 6.07 3.21
CA TRP A 152 -12.96 7.12 4.08
C TRP A 152 -12.50 8.53 3.69
N LEU A 153 -11.41 8.68 2.92
CA LEU A 153 -10.98 9.99 2.41
C LEU A 153 -11.92 10.54 1.34
N ALA A 154 -12.72 9.68 0.67
CA ALA A 154 -13.73 10.12 -0.28
C ALA A 154 -14.85 10.96 0.37
N ASP A 155 -14.97 10.90 1.69
CA ASP A 155 -15.97 11.63 2.47
C ASP A 155 -15.53 13.06 2.81
N HIS A 156 -14.32 13.50 2.49
CA HIS A 156 -13.91 14.90 2.63
C HIS A 156 -13.79 15.52 1.25
N GLN A 157 -14.77 16.33 0.87
CA GLN A 157 -14.86 16.87 -0.50
C GLN A 157 -14.89 18.40 -0.49
N ILE A 158 -14.25 18.97 -1.51
CA ILE A 158 -14.30 20.39 -1.81
C ILE A 158 -14.86 20.53 -3.23
N HIS A 159 -15.97 21.26 -3.37
CA HIS A 159 -16.75 21.38 -4.60
C HIS A 159 -17.07 20.00 -5.23
N SER A 160 -17.51 19.06 -4.40
CA SER A 160 -17.83 17.68 -4.77
C SER A 160 -16.67 16.84 -5.31
N ALA A 161 -15.42 17.29 -5.13
CA ALA A 161 -14.22 16.51 -5.42
C ALA A 161 -13.54 16.07 -4.11
N PRO A 162 -13.23 14.77 -3.94
CA PRO A 162 -12.43 14.31 -2.80
C PRO A 162 -11.12 15.10 -2.68
N ALA A 163 -10.82 15.57 -1.48
CA ALA A 163 -9.65 16.39 -1.20
C ALA A 163 -9.01 15.97 0.12
N LEU A 164 -7.68 15.88 0.15
CA LEU A 164 -6.95 15.50 1.36
C LEU A 164 -7.11 16.61 2.43
N PRO A 165 -7.67 16.31 3.62
CA PRO A 165 -7.87 17.31 4.65
C PRO A 165 -6.55 17.80 5.26
N GLY A 166 -6.50 19.06 5.70
CA GLY A 166 -5.36 19.62 6.45
C GLY A 166 -4.95 18.77 7.66
N ALA A 167 -5.95 18.17 8.32
CA ALA A 167 -5.77 17.24 9.43
C ALA A 167 -4.95 15.99 9.08
N ALA A 168 -5.01 15.50 7.83
CA ALA A 168 -4.21 14.35 7.41
C ALA A 168 -2.72 14.68 7.37
N TYR A 169 -2.36 15.87 6.88
CA TYR A 169 -0.96 16.31 6.90
C TYR A 169 -0.43 16.52 8.32
N CYS A 170 -1.29 16.98 9.25
CA CYS A 170 -0.95 17.10 10.67
C CYS A 170 -0.60 15.73 11.28
N GLU A 171 -1.43 14.72 11.00
CA GLU A 171 -1.19 13.35 11.45
C GLU A 171 0.07 12.75 10.83
N MET A 172 0.31 12.96 9.52
CA MET A 172 1.55 12.55 8.86
C MET A 172 2.78 13.16 9.56
N ALA A 173 2.73 14.44 9.90
CA ALA A 173 3.83 15.13 10.59
C ALA A 173 4.03 14.61 12.02
N LEU A 174 2.96 14.37 12.78
CA LEU A 174 3.03 13.79 14.14
C LEU A 174 3.63 12.37 14.10
N ALA A 175 3.16 11.52 13.20
CA ALA A 175 3.65 10.16 13.05
C ALA A 175 5.13 10.14 12.61
N ALA A 176 5.53 11.04 11.70
CA ALA A 176 6.93 11.20 11.30
C ALA A 176 7.80 11.72 12.45
N ALA A 177 7.34 12.72 13.21
CA ALA A 177 8.05 13.26 14.37
C ALA A 177 8.31 12.16 15.40
N ARG A 178 7.27 11.38 15.72
CA ARG A 178 7.40 10.25 16.64
C ARG A 178 8.38 9.18 16.15
N THR A 179 8.37 8.88 14.85
CA THR A 179 9.25 7.89 14.24
C THR A 179 10.72 8.31 14.25
N ILE A 180 11.01 9.59 14.00
CA ILE A 180 12.39 10.11 13.87
C ILE A 180 12.96 10.57 15.23
N LEU A 181 12.15 11.27 16.02
CA LEU A 181 12.57 12.01 17.21
C LEU A 181 12.11 11.35 18.53
N GLY A 182 11.18 10.39 18.46
CA GLY A 182 10.64 9.68 19.63
C GLY A 182 9.33 10.27 20.16
N GLU A 183 8.85 9.69 21.27
CA GLU A 183 7.53 9.99 21.85
C GLU A 183 7.35 11.46 22.26
N VAL A 184 8.42 12.11 22.74
CA VAL A 184 8.39 13.50 23.20
C VAL A 184 8.80 14.40 22.04
N SER A 185 7.87 14.58 21.10
CA SER A 185 8.07 15.38 19.90
C SER A 185 6.87 16.25 19.58
N GLU A 186 7.10 17.26 18.76
CA GLU A 186 6.08 18.21 18.31
C GLU A 186 6.29 18.63 16.86
N VAL A 187 5.23 19.12 16.25
CA VAL A 187 5.24 19.68 14.90
C VAL A 187 5.12 21.20 15.02
N ARG A 188 5.95 21.94 14.30
CA ARG A 188 5.90 23.40 14.19
C ARG A 188 5.76 23.84 12.74
N ASP A 189 5.17 25.01 12.54
CA ASP A 189 5.05 25.71 11.26
C ASP A 189 4.49 24.82 10.14
N MET A 190 3.45 24.05 10.46
CA MET A 190 2.77 23.19 9.52
C MET A 190 2.00 24.04 8.51
N ARG A 191 2.36 23.95 7.23
CA ARG A 191 1.73 24.69 6.13
C ARG A 191 1.06 23.73 5.16
N PHE A 192 -0.15 24.08 4.73
CA PHE A 192 -0.84 23.41 3.63
C PHE A 192 -0.68 24.29 2.40
N GLU A 193 0.22 23.90 1.51
CA GLU A 193 0.70 24.80 0.45
C GLU A 193 -0.20 24.75 -0.79
N GLN A 194 -0.71 23.56 -1.12
CA GLN A 194 -1.65 23.39 -2.24
C GLN A 194 -2.67 22.31 -1.92
N MET A 195 -3.93 22.56 -2.31
CA MET A 195 -4.98 21.54 -2.26
C MET A 195 -4.55 20.32 -3.06
N LEU A 196 -4.72 19.14 -2.45
CA LEU A 196 -4.53 17.87 -3.12
C LEU A 196 -5.90 17.23 -3.31
N LEU A 197 -6.42 17.27 -4.53
CA LEU A 197 -7.56 16.46 -4.94
C LEU A 197 -7.13 14.99 -5.02
N LEU A 198 -8.03 14.09 -4.63
CA LEU A 198 -7.79 12.66 -4.56
C LEU A 198 -8.51 11.94 -5.71
N ASP A 199 -7.77 11.08 -6.38
CA ASP A 199 -8.28 10.12 -7.36
C ASP A 199 -8.44 8.73 -6.70
N GLU A 200 -8.72 7.69 -7.49
CA GLU A 200 -8.72 6.30 -6.99
C GLU A 200 -7.33 5.91 -6.45
N GLU A 201 -6.28 6.27 -7.19
CA GLU A 201 -4.88 6.19 -6.80
C GLU A 201 -4.30 7.61 -6.67
N THR A 202 -3.65 7.93 -5.57
CA THR A 202 -2.97 9.20 -5.34
C THR A 202 -1.64 8.97 -4.62
N PRO A 203 -0.57 8.66 -5.37
CA PRO A 203 0.75 8.42 -4.82
C PRO A 203 1.33 9.66 -4.14
N LEU A 204 1.88 9.47 -2.95
CA LEU A 204 2.39 10.52 -2.09
C LEU A 204 3.75 10.12 -1.50
N SER A 205 4.67 11.07 -1.49
CA SER A 205 6.01 10.90 -0.92
C SER A 205 6.19 11.89 0.23
N VAL A 206 6.68 11.40 1.36
CA VAL A 206 6.99 12.23 2.52
C VAL A 206 8.47 12.13 2.83
N VAL A 207 9.12 13.28 3.05
CA VAL A 207 10.55 13.36 3.30
C VAL A 207 10.81 14.12 4.60
N GLY A 208 11.53 13.48 5.51
CA GLY A 208 12.13 14.11 6.69
C GLY A 208 13.63 14.28 6.46
N SER A 209 14.16 15.50 6.57
CA SER A 209 15.60 15.79 6.45
C SER A 209 16.15 16.37 7.74
N VAL A 210 17.07 15.66 8.39
CA VAL A 210 17.65 16.08 9.68
C VAL A 210 18.51 17.32 9.46
N LYS A 211 18.16 18.46 10.07
CA LYS A 211 18.91 19.72 9.94
C LYS A 211 19.98 19.87 11.01
N SER A 212 19.61 19.50 12.23
CA SER A 212 20.46 19.54 13.41
C SER A 212 19.89 18.56 14.45
N PRO A 213 20.63 18.25 15.53
CA PRO A 213 20.12 17.39 16.58
C PRO A 213 18.75 17.87 17.09
N GLY A 214 17.74 17.02 16.96
CA GLY A 214 16.37 17.29 17.40
C GLY A 214 15.52 18.18 16.49
N VAL A 215 15.99 18.53 15.28
CA VAL A 215 15.24 19.35 14.31
C VAL A 215 15.25 18.71 12.93
N VAL A 216 14.06 18.50 12.36
CA VAL A 216 13.87 17.83 11.07
C VAL A 216 12.95 18.66 10.18
N ASP A 217 13.41 19.00 8.99
CA ASP A 217 12.52 19.56 7.96
C ASP A 217 11.63 18.44 7.41
N PHE A 218 10.32 18.67 7.38
CA PHE A 218 9.32 17.73 6.90
C PHE A 218 8.62 18.28 5.67
N VAL A 219 8.52 17.46 4.62
CA VAL A 219 7.89 17.86 3.35
C VAL A 219 7.02 16.72 2.83
N VAL A 220 5.81 17.07 2.37
CA VAL A 220 4.88 16.18 1.68
C VAL A 220 4.80 16.60 0.22
N GLU A 221 5.03 15.66 -0.70
CA GLU A 221 5.08 15.91 -2.13
C GLU A 221 4.31 14.85 -2.92
N THR A 222 3.76 15.26 -4.06
CA THR A 222 3.22 14.36 -5.09
C THR A 222 4.07 14.47 -6.35
N PHE A 223 4.13 13.41 -7.15
CA PHE A 223 4.82 13.43 -8.45
C PHE A 223 3.80 13.55 -9.59
N GLN A 224 4.02 14.49 -10.50
CA GLN A 224 3.26 14.61 -11.75
C GLN A 224 4.23 14.72 -12.94
N GLU A 225 3.72 14.52 -14.17
CA GLU A 225 4.50 14.72 -15.40
C GLU A 225 4.98 16.18 -15.49
N GLY A 226 6.20 16.44 -14.99
CA GLY A 226 6.76 17.79 -14.90
C GLY A 226 7.57 18.09 -13.63
N GLY A 227 7.49 17.24 -12.60
CA GLY A 227 8.30 17.39 -11.38
C GLY A 227 7.58 16.97 -10.09
N SER A 228 8.23 17.20 -8.95
CA SER A 228 7.57 17.10 -7.65
C SER A 228 6.81 18.39 -7.35
N ILE A 229 5.60 18.22 -6.79
CA ILE A 229 4.77 19.33 -6.31
C ILE A 229 4.67 19.20 -4.80
N ARG A 230 5.11 20.23 -4.10
CA ARG A 230 4.99 20.31 -2.64
C ARG A 230 3.54 20.58 -2.26
N ARG A 231 3.02 19.77 -1.34
CA ARG A 231 1.64 19.85 -0.85
C ARG A 231 1.57 20.37 0.58
N GLY A 232 2.58 20.06 1.39
CA GLY A 232 2.70 20.59 2.73
C GLY A 232 4.13 20.53 3.26
N ALA A 233 4.40 21.32 4.28
CA ALA A 233 5.70 21.36 4.93
C ALA A 233 5.57 21.72 6.41
N ALA A 234 6.50 21.23 7.22
CA ALA A 234 6.59 21.49 8.66
C ALA A 234 8.04 21.44 9.12
N VAL A 235 8.25 21.80 10.38
CA VAL A 235 9.49 21.50 11.10
C VAL A 235 9.14 20.63 12.30
N LEU A 236 9.77 19.47 12.41
CA LEU A 236 9.58 18.55 13.52
C LEU A 236 10.65 18.83 14.56
N HIS A 237 10.25 18.89 15.83
CA HIS A 237 11.13 19.19 16.95
C HIS A 237 11.04 18.10 18.01
N VAL A 238 12.18 17.80 18.65
CA VAL A 238 12.15 17.19 19.99
C VAL A 238 11.51 18.22 20.90
N ALA A 239 10.44 17.81 21.57
CA ALA A 239 9.80 18.67 22.53
C ALA A 239 10.57 18.59 23.85
N GLU A 240 10.60 19.69 24.60
CA GLU A 240 10.96 19.61 26.01
C GLU A 240 9.87 18.83 26.74
N ASP A 241 10.26 18.08 27.77
CA ASP A 241 9.32 17.39 28.67
C ASP A 241 8.58 18.46 29.50
N GLU A 242 7.64 19.15 28.84
CA GLU A 242 6.72 20.10 29.46
C GLU A 242 5.68 19.31 30.25
N ASP A 243 5.28 19.87 31.38
CA ASP A 243 4.17 19.34 32.16
C ASP A 243 2.92 19.22 31.29
N GLN A 244 2.19 18.11 31.50
CA GLN A 244 0.85 17.91 30.96
C GLN A 244 0.01 19.18 31.17
N PRO A 245 -0.67 19.71 30.14
CA PRO A 245 -1.54 20.86 30.31
C PRO A 245 -2.61 20.58 31.38
N PRO A 246 -2.99 21.60 32.18
CA PRO A 246 -4.00 21.41 33.22
C PRO A 246 -5.33 20.95 32.59
N ALA A 247 -6.00 20.03 33.28
CA ALA A 247 -7.32 19.56 32.86
C ALA A 247 -8.35 20.68 32.94
N TYR A 248 -9.31 20.65 32.02
CA TYR A 248 -10.42 21.59 31.96
C TYR A 248 -11.59 21.13 32.85
N ASP A 249 -12.28 22.08 33.49
CA ASP A 249 -13.56 21.84 34.15
C ASP A 249 -14.68 21.75 33.10
N VAL A 250 -14.83 20.58 32.49
CA VAL A 250 -15.83 20.33 31.44
C VAL A 250 -17.26 20.65 31.91
N PRO A 251 -17.73 20.23 33.10
CA PRO A 251 -19.04 20.64 33.62
C PRO A 251 -19.20 22.17 33.71
N GLY A 252 -18.17 22.87 34.18
CA GLY A 252 -18.16 24.34 34.23
C GLY A 252 -18.23 24.98 32.85
N LEU A 253 -17.50 24.43 31.87
CA LEU A 253 -17.54 24.90 30.49
C LEU A 253 -18.92 24.67 29.85
N LEU A 254 -19.53 23.50 30.01
CA LEU A 254 -20.89 23.24 29.52
C LEU A 254 -21.92 24.19 30.15
N ALA A 255 -21.76 24.50 31.44
CA ALA A 255 -22.63 25.46 32.13
C ALA A 255 -22.44 26.91 31.66
N SER A 256 -21.28 27.26 31.08
CA SER A 256 -21.01 28.60 30.54
C SER A 256 -21.23 28.73 29.03
N HIS A 257 -21.33 27.61 28.30
CA HIS A 257 -21.54 27.55 26.86
C HIS A 257 -22.99 27.10 26.56
N LEU A 258 -23.94 28.00 26.79
CA LEU A 258 -25.38 27.67 26.82
C LEU A 258 -26.01 27.57 25.44
N ARG A 259 -25.45 28.23 24.42
CA ARG A 259 -25.96 28.14 23.05
C ARG A 259 -25.40 26.89 22.40
N THR A 260 -26.26 26.03 21.89
CA THR A 260 -25.87 24.84 21.13
C THR A 260 -26.16 25.06 19.65
N GLU A 261 -25.24 24.60 18.81
CA GLU A 261 -25.39 24.42 17.38
C GLU A 261 -25.10 22.95 17.07
N GLU A 262 -26.00 22.28 16.35
CA GLU A 262 -25.81 20.88 16.01
C GLU A 262 -24.74 20.72 14.93
N GLY A 263 -23.91 19.68 15.03
CA GLY A 263 -22.87 19.42 14.05
C GLY A 263 -23.41 19.21 12.64
N THR A 264 -24.65 18.73 12.51
CA THR A 264 -25.35 18.63 11.22
C THR A 264 -25.63 20.00 10.60
N GLU A 265 -26.12 20.95 11.40
CA GLU A 265 -26.39 22.32 10.94
C GLU A 265 -25.08 23.01 10.51
N LEU A 266 -23.99 22.78 11.24
CA LEU A 266 -22.68 23.28 10.88
C LEU A 266 -22.18 22.73 9.54
N ARG A 267 -22.36 21.42 9.31
CA ARG A 267 -21.99 20.78 8.04
C ARG A 267 -22.87 21.22 6.87
N GLU A 268 -24.16 21.46 7.07
CA GLU A 268 -25.04 22.01 6.03
C GLU A 268 -24.55 23.38 5.57
N ARG A 269 -24.13 24.25 6.49
CA ARG A 269 -23.50 25.53 6.10
C ARG A 269 -22.18 25.33 5.38
N PHE A 270 -21.35 24.39 5.78
CA PHE A 270 -20.11 24.10 5.05
C PHE A 270 -20.40 23.66 3.61
N ASP A 271 -21.45 22.86 3.38
CA ASP A 271 -21.88 22.42 2.05
C ASP A 271 -22.34 23.60 1.18
N GLU A 272 -23.09 24.56 1.74
CA GLU A 272 -23.45 25.81 1.03
C GLU A 272 -22.24 26.58 0.49
N HIS A 273 -21.07 26.41 1.10
CA HIS A 273 -19.80 27.04 0.72
C HIS A 273 -18.87 26.11 -0.05
N GLY A 274 -19.31 24.90 -0.36
CA GLY A 274 -18.58 23.93 -1.17
C GLY A 274 -17.66 22.99 -0.39
N VAL A 275 -17.83 22.81 0.92
CA VAL A 275 -17.18 21.72 1.66
C VAL A 275 -18.21 20.67 2.06
N GLN A 276 -18.09 19.48 1.49
CA GLN A 276 -18.98 18.37 1.79
C GLN A 276 -18.28 17.34 2.67
N TYR A 277 -18.98 16.94 3.73
CA TYR A 277 -18.53 15.95 4.70
C TYR A 277 -19.45 14.73 4.67
N GLY A 278 -18.92 13.61 4.23
CA GLY A 278 -19.56 12.29 4.24
C GLY A 278 -19.43 11.58 5.60
N PRO A 279 -19.89 10.32 5.69
CA PRO A 279 -20.00 9.57 6.94
C PRO A 279 -18.75 9.57 7.83
N ALA A 280 -17.54 9.46 7.27
CA ALA A 280 -16.30 9.43 8.03
C ALA A 280 -16.00 10.76 8.78
N PHE A 281 -16.50 11.89 8.29
CA PHE A 281 -16.23 13.24 8.82
C PHE A 281 -17.42 13.83 9.60
N THR A 282 -18.35 12.99 10.05
CA THR A 282 -19.50 13.37 10.89
C THR A 282 -19.19 13.41 12.39
N GLY A 283 -17.90 13.40 12.75
CA GLY A 283 -17.43 13.24 14.13
C GLY A 283 -17.79 14.40 15.08
N LEU A 284 -18.13 15.57 14.54
CA LEU A 284 -18.67 16.69 15.31
C LEU A 284 -20.15 16.44 15.62
N GLY A 285 -20.46 16.24 16.91
CA GLY A 285 -21.81 16.03 17.42
C GLY A 285 -22.55 17.35 17.61
N ALA A 286 -22.07 18.18 18.54
CA ALA A 286 -22.62 19.50 18.84
C ALA A 286 -21.50 20.49 19.17
N ALA A 287 -21.73 21.77 18.92
CA ALA A 287 -20.86 22.87 19.31
C ALA A 287 -21.58 23.76 20.32
N HIS A 288 -21.02 23.88 21.51
CA HIS A 288 -21.50 24.75 22.58
C HIS A 288 -20.72 26.06 22.56
N ILE A 289 -21.46 27.17 22.52
CA ILE A 289 -20.93 28.52 22.35
C ILE A 289 -21.23 29.32 23.62
N ALA A 290 -20.25 30.05 24.11
CA ALA A 290 -20.40 30.94 25.27
C ALA A 290 -21.29 32.14 24.92
N ASP A 291 -22.10 32.57 25.89
CA ASP A 291 -22.81 33.85 25.80
C ASP A 291 -21.85 35.00 26.15
N GLY A 292 -21.91 36.10 25.40
CA GLY A 292 -21.08 37.29 25.62
C GLY A 292 -19.79 37.32 24.78
N ALA A 293 -18.85 38.19 25.15
CA ALA A 293 -17.64 38.48 24.35
C ALA A 293 -16.52 37.42 24.48
N VAL A 294 -16.86 36.18 24.86
CA VAL A 294 -15.86 35.12 25.05
C VAL A 294 -15.64 34.40 23.73
N SER A 295 -14.39 34.35 23.29
CA SER A 295 -14.04 33.83 21.96
C SER A 295 -13.91 32.30 21.88
N THR A 296 -14.75 31.55 22.60
CA THR A 296 -14.54 30.10 22.81
C THR A 296 -15.73 29.24 22.42
N VAL A 297 -15.42 28.03 21.95
CA VAL A 297 -16.38 26.97 21.59
C VAL A 297 -15.94 25.69 22.30
N LEU A 298 -16.88 24.99 22.94
CA LEU A 298 -16.69 23.62 23.41
C LEU A 298 -17.49 22.68 22.51
N ALA A 299 -16.82 21.86 21.73
CA ALA A 299 -17.47 20.91 20.83
C ALA A 299 -17.44 19.49 21.39
N GLU A 300 -18.52 18.75 21.21
CA GLU A 300 -18.57 17.30 21.38
C GLU A 300 -18.03 16.64 20.11
N VAL A 301 -16.93 15.89 20.24
CA VAL A 301 -16.26 15.24 19.12
C VAL A 301 -16.06 13.76 19.38
N SER A 302 -16.23 12.96 18.34
CA SER A 302 -15.95 11.54 18.41
C SER A 302 -15.53 11.00 17.05
N LEU A 303 -14.77 9.91 17.05
CA LEU A 303 -14.48 9.20 15.80
C LEU A 303 -15.67 8.32 15.41
N PRO A 304 -16.23 8.45 14.20
CA PRO A 304 -17.33 7.59 13.75
C PRO A 304 -17.00 6.09 13.82
N GLY A 305 -18.00 5.27 14.14
CA GLY A 305 -17.82 3.87 14.52
C GLY A 305 -17.02 3.03 13.52
N ALA A 306 -17.21 3.25 12.22
CA ALA A 306 -16.50 2.54 11.15
C ALA A 306 -14.97 2.72 11.20
N MET A 307 -14.49 3.84 11.75
CA MET A 307 -13.06 4.18 11.79
C MET A 307 -12.38 3.80 13.12
N ARG A 308 -13.14 3.43 14.15
CA ARG A 308 -12.59 3.14 15.49
C ARG A 308 -11.63 1.96 15.52
N SER A 309 -11.78 1.00 14.61
CA SER A 309 -10.84 -0.13 14.47
C SER A 309 -9.45 0.32 13.98
N GLN A 310 -9.38 1.39 13.19
CA GLN A 310 -8.15 1.93 12.62
C GLN A 310 -7.46 2.93 13.55
N GLN A 311 -8.17 3.48 14.54
CA GLN A 311 -7.70 4.57 15.39
C GLN A 311 -6.34 4.31 16.06
N ARG A 312 -6.02 3.05 16.40
CA ARG A 312 -4.73 2.70 17.04
C ARG A 312 -3.51 2.91 16.15
N ALA A 313 -3.71 3.00 14.83
CA ALA A 313 -2.64 3.23 13.87
C ALA A 313 -2.24 4.70 13.77
N TYR A 314 -3.02 5.61 14.37
CA TYR A 314 -2.83 7.06 14.29
C TYR A 314 -2.51 7.65 15.67
N ALA A 315 -1.76 8.75 15.72
CA ALA A 315 -1.67 9.58 16.92
C ALA A 315 -3.00 10.30 17.16
N ILE A 316 -3.56 10.90 16.11
CA ILE A 316 -4.94 11.38 16.04
C ILE A 316 -5.51 11.06 14.66
N HIS A 317 -6.65 10.35 14.62
CA HIS A 317 -7.26 10.05 13.34
C HIS A 317 -7.64 11.36 12.61
N PRO A 318 -7.32 11.54 11.32
CA PRO A 318 -7.55 12.81 10.62
C PRO A 318 -9.00 13.29 10.67
N ALA A 319 -9.98 12.40 10.52
CA ALA A 319 -11.39 12.76 10.66
C ALA A 319 -11.79 13.28 12.06
N LEU A 320 -11.11 12.83 13.13
CA LEU A 320 -11.34 13.35 14.48
C LEU A 320 -10.73 14.74 14.65
N LEU A 321 -9.51 14.94 14.16
CA LEU A 321 -8.86 16.26 14.18
C LEU A 321 -9.61 17.26 13.27
N ASP A 322 -10.13 16.81 12.14
CA ASP A 322 -10.93 17.65 11.25
C ASP A 322 -12.27 18.06 11.89
N ALA A 323 -12.93 17.17 12.64
CA ALA A 323 -14.09 17.55 13.45
C ALA A 323 -13.77 18.66 14.47
N CYS A 324 -12.54 18.71 14.98
CA CYS A 324 -12.07 19.80 15.83
C CYS A 324 -11.89 21.11 15.03
N PHE A 325 -11.38 21.02 13.80
CA PHE A 325 -11.27 22.19 12.90
C PHE A 325 -12.65 22.73 12.50
N GLN A 326 -13.60 21.84 12.20
CA GLN A 326 -15.00 22.18 11.92
C GLN A 326 -15.60 23.00 13.07
N ALA A 327 -15.32 22.63 14.33
CA ALA A 327 -15.85 23.32 15.51
C ALA A 327 -15.50 24.82 15.57
N VAL A 328 -14.38 25.26 14.97
CA VAL A 328 -14.03 26.68 14.89
C VAL A 328 -15.06 27.47 14.09
N GLY A 329 -15.68 26.85 13.08
CA GLY A 329 -16.75 27.44 12.27
C GLY A 329 -18.05 27.72 13.03
N ALA A 330 -18.23 27.16 14.22
CA ALA A 330 -19.37 27.48 15.09
C ALA A 330 -19.21 28.85 15.78
N HIS A 331 -18.00 29.41 15.83
CA HIS A 331 -17.77 30.69 16.48
C HIS A 331 -18.45 31.86 15.73
N PRO A 332 -19.24 32.73 16.40
CA PRO A 332 -20.01 33.78 15.73
C PRO A 332 -19.18 34.72 14.84
N ASP A 333 -18.04 35.21 15.32
CA ASP A 333 -17.20 36.13 14.53
C ASP A 333 -16.59 35.44 13.30
N VAL A 334 -16.39 34.12 13.36
CA VAL A 334 -15.88 33.31 12.24
C VAL A 334 -16.97 33.16 11.18
N GLN A 335 -18.23 32.95 11.59
CA GLN A 335 -19.39 32.92 10.70
C GLN A 335 -19.56 34.26 9.96
N VAL A 336 -19.33 35.39 10.64
CA VAL A 336 -19.39 36.72 10.02
C VAL A 336 -18.21 36.97 9.08
N ALA A 337 -16.99 36.64 9.51
CA ALA A 337 -15.76 36.88 8.74
C ALA A 337 -15.70 36.08 7.43
N GLY A 338 -16.28 34.88 7.41
CA GLY A 338 -16.37 34.08 6.19
C GLY A 338 -17.12 34.79 5.06
N ASN A 339 -17.98 35.78 5.35
CA ASN A 339 -18.78 36.53 4.38
C ASN A 339 -19.45 35.65 3.29
N GLY A 340 -19.87 34.45 3.66
CA GLY A 340 -20.43 33.47 2.73
C GLY A 340 -19.41 32.83 1.78
N GLY A 341 -18.13 32.76 2.17
CA GLY A 341 -17.03 32.19 1.40
C GLY A 341 -16.42 30.96 2.05
N LEU A 342 -15.74 30.15 1.23
CA LEU A 342 -15.03 28.94 1.62
C LEU A 342 -13.83 29.28 2.53
N MET A 343 -13.88 28.86 3.81
CA MET A 343 -12.74 28.95 4.72
C MET A 343 -12.11 27.58 4.94
N LEU A 344 -10.86 27.43 4.52
CA LEU A 344 -10.11 26.19 4.65
C LEU A 344 -8.94 26.36 5.63
N PRO A 345 -8.52 25.28 6.31
CA PRO A 345 -7.23 25.24 6.96
C PRO A 345 -6.11 25.60 5.98
N LEU A 346 -5.25 26.53 6.38
CA LEU A 346 -4.04 26.95 5.65
C LEU A 346 -2.75 26.47 6.34
N GLY A 347 -2.82 26.18 7.64
CA GLY A 347 -1.70 25.68 8.41
C GLY A 347 -1.97 25.68 9.91
N VAL A 348 -0.98 25.20 10.65
CA VAL A 348 -0.96 25.16 12.11
C VAL A 348 0.41 25.57 12.62
N GLY A 349 0.46 26.51 13.57
CA GLY A 349 1.71 26.97 14.19
C GLY A 349 2.41 25.88 15.00
N ARG A 350 1.69 25.14 15.86
CA ARG A 350 2.23 24.04 16.65
C ARG A 350 1.20 22.94 16.91
N ILE A 351 1.64 21.67 16.88
CA ILE A 351 0.84 20.51 17.27
C ILE A 351 1.65 19.63 18.22
N ARG A 352 1.06 19.27 19.36
CA ARG A 352 1.65 18.35 20.33
C ARG A 352 0.61 17.35 20.81
N ALA A 353 0.95 16.06 20.77
CA ALA A 353 0.16 14.99 21.36
C ALA A 353 0.73 14.65 22.75
N TYR A 354 -0.15 14.56 23.74
CA TYR A 354 0.19 14.23 25.12
C TYR A 354 -0.31 12.84 25.55
N GLY A 355 -1.34 12.32 24.87
CA GLY A 355 -1.94 11.05 25.22
C GLY A 355 -2.73 10.41 24.09
N SER A 356 -3.25 9.21 24.35
CA SER A 356 -4.06 8.49 23.37
C SER A 356 -5.38 9.19 23.12
N THR A 357 -5.71 9.42 21.85
CA THR A 357 -6.99 10.02 21.42
C THR A 357 -8.17 9.06 21.42
N ARG A 358 -8.01 7.82 21.91
CA ARG A 358 -9.07 6.79 21.94
C ARG A 358 -10.31 7.24 22.70
N ASN A 359 -10.12 8.01 23.76
CA ASN A 359 -11.17 8.51 24.64
C ASN A 359 -11.46 10.00 24.41
N ALA A 360 -11.01 10.57 23.28
CA ALA A 360 -11.37 11.93 22.92
C ALA A 360 -12.90 12.08 22.88
N HIS A 361 -13.38 13.14 23.52
CA HIS A 361 -14.80 13.41 23.71
C HIS A 361 -15.15 14.88 23.47
N TYR A 362 -14.25 15.80 23.82
CA TYR A 362 -14.45 17.23 23.60
C TYR A 362 -13.32 17.85 22.80
N CYS A 363 -13.61 18.95 22.12
CA CYS A 363 -12.64 19.88 21.58
C CYS A 363 -12.95 21.27 22.12
N TYR A 364 -12.02 21.85 22.87
CA TYR A 364 -12.13 23.22 23.32
C TYR A 364 -11.35 24.14 22.37
N ALA A 365 -12.06 24.96 21.60
CA ALA A 365 -11.51 25.89 20.64
C ALA A 365 -11.58 27.33 21.16
N ARG A 366 -10.50 28.09 20.95
CA ARG A 366 -10.41 29.52 21.26
C ARG A 366 -9.99 30.27 20.00
N VAL A 367 -10.88 31.11 19.50
CA VAL A 367 -10.57 32.03 18.41
C VAL A 367 -9.72 33.16 18.98
N THR A 368 -8.48 33.27 18.50
CA THR A 368 -7.49 34.22 18.99
C THR A 368 -7.43 35.49 18.15
N ASN A 369 -7.76 35.38 16.86
CA ASN A 369 -7.78 36.51 15.94
C ASN A 369 -8.80 36.27 14.82
N VAL A 370 -9.46 37.34 14.41
CA VAL A 370 -10.35 37.38 13.24
C VAL A 370 -10.08 38.69 12.53
N ASP A 371 -9.56 38.62 11.31
CA ASP A 371 -9.27 39.80 10.49
C ASP A 371 -9.55 39.54 9.00
N ALA A 372 -9.18 40.50 8.15
CA ALA A 372 -9.38 40.38 6.70
C ALA A 372 -8.49 39.32 6.03
N ALA A 373 -7.42 38.87 6.69
CA ALA A 373 -6.50 37.85 6.19
C ALA A 373 -6.94 36.44 6.59
N GLY A 374 -7.72 36.29 7.66
CA GLY A 374 -8.33 35.02 8.04
C GLY A 374 -8.68 34.94 9.53
N VAL A 375 -8.74 33.70 10.02
CA VAL A 375 -9.04 33.36 11.41
C VAL A 375 -7.87 32.56 11.97
N ASP A 376 -7.38 32.94 13.15
CA ASP A 376 -6.44 32.12 13.92
C ASP A 376 -7.16 31.57 15.17
N ALA A 377 -6.95 30.29 15.46
CA ALA A 377 -7.54 29.61 16.61
C ALA A 377 -6.58 28.62 17.28
N ASP A 378 -6.76 28.45 18.59
CA ASP A 378 -6.13 27.40 19.39
C ASP A 378 -7.16 26.33 19.75
N LEU A 379 -6.75 25.06 19.74
CA LEU A 379 -7.63 23.93 20.06
C LEU A 379 -6.98 22.98 21.05
N ASP A 380 -7.74 22.50 22.01
CA ASP A 380 -7.37 21.39 22.88
C ASP A 380 -8.37 20.25 22.71
N VAL A 381 -7.90 19.09 22.27
CA VAL A 381 -8.69 17.85 22.21
C VAL A 381 -8.65 17.21 23.58
N LEU A 382 -9.82 16.96 24.17
CA LEU A 382 -9.98 16.53 25.56
C LEU A 382 -10.65 15.15 25.64
N ASP A 383 -10.34 14.40 26.70
CA ASP A 383 -11.18 13.27 27.12
C ASP A 383 -12.46 13.74 27.85
N GLU A 384 -13.29 12.79 28.28
CA GLU A 384 -14.53 13.05 29.04
C GLU A 384 -14.29 13.73 30.41
N HIS A 385 -13.06 13.69 30.91
CA HIS A 385 -12.66 14.27 32.19
C HIS A 385 -11.92 15.61 32.04
N GLY A 386 -11.80 16.13 30.80
CA GLY A 386 -11.12 17.39 30.52
C GLY A 386 -9.61 17.30 30.40
N THR A 387 -9.02 16.10 30.40
CA THR A 387 -7.58 15.91 30.20
C THR A 387 -7.21 16.24 28.76
N VAL A 388 -6.20 17.08 28.55
CA VAL A 388 -5.72 17.45 27.21
C VAL A 388 -4.97 16.27 26.56
N LEU A 389 -5.46 15.78 25.44
CA LEU A 389 -4.87 14.68 24.67
C LEU A 389 -3.99 15.20 23.54
N VAL A 390 -4.43 16.26 22.86
CA VAL A 390 -3.71 16.93 21.77
C VAL A 390 -3.94 18.44 21.89
N ALA A 391 -2.87 19.23 21.75
CA ALA A 391 -2.95 20.68 21.64
C ALA A 391 -2.55 21.12 20.24
N VAL A 392 -3.39 21.97 19.65
CA VAL A 392 -3.18 22.65 18.37
C VAL A 392 -3.10 24.14 18.68
N ARG A 393 -2.05 24.81 18.23
CA ARG A 393 -1.85 26.25 18.43
C ARG A 393 -1.66 26.96 17.10
N GLY A 394 -2.35 28.09 16.93
CA GLY A 394 -2.32 28.87 15.70
C GLY A 394 -2.80 28.08 14.48
N LEU A 395 -3.93 27.38 14.59
CA LEU A 395 -4.67 26.93 13.40
C LEU A 395 -5.10 28.16 12.62
N ARG A 396 -4.69 28.25 11.36
CA ARG A 396 -5.08 29.33 10.46
C ARG A 396 -6.13 28.86 9.47
N LEU A 397 -7.24 29.57 9.39
CA LEU A 397 -8.30 29.38 8.40
C LEU A 397 -8.35 30.62 7.49
N GLY A 398 -8.59 30.43 6.20
CA GLY A 398 -8.72 31.54 5.25
C GLY A 398 -9.33 31.17 3.92
N THR A 399 -9.62 32.19 3.11
CA THR A 399 -10.28 32.06 1.80
C THR A 399 -9.25 31.87 0.69
N GLY A 400 -8.78 30.63 0.51
CA GLY A 400 -7.89 30.23 -0.60
C GLY A 400 -6.40 30.14 -0.25
N PHE A 401 -5.70 29.24 -0.95
CA PHE A 401 -4.25 29.04 -0.83
C PHE A 401 -3.52 30.29 -1.34
N PRO A 402 -2.43 30.74 -0.69
CA PRO A 402 -1.62 31.84 -1.22
C PRO A 402 -1.12 31.47 -2.61
N SER A 403 -1.37 32.36 -3.58
CA SER A 403 -0.96 32.21 -4.99
C SER A 403 0.55 32.24 -5.19
#